data_AF-A0A3D1DR37-F1
#
_entry.id   AF-A0A3D1DR37-F1
#
_cell.length_a   1.000
_cell.length_b   1.000
_cell.length_c   1.000
_cell.angle_alpha   90.00
_cell.angle_beta   90.00
_cell.angle_gamma   90.00
#
_symmetry.space_group_name_H-M   'P 1'
#
loop_
_entity.id
_entity.type
_entity.pdbx_description
1 polymer ?
#
loop_
_entity_poly.entity_id
_entity_poly.type
_entity_poly.pdbx_seq_one_letter_code
_entity_poly.pdbx_strand_id
1 'polypeptide(L)' 'DALQRIRTPIDALLKQAMGDRRLGFSPDADSRTLARRAYLDLLGRPPTPEELAAFVADTASDAWERLIDRLLA' A
#
# COMPACT_ATOMS: atom_id res chain seq x y z
N ASP A 1 -4.03 1.79 -16.82
CA ASP A 1 -3.69 3.06 -17.48
C ASP A 1 -2.89 3.95 -16.51
N ALA A 2 -1.88 4.70 -16.96
CA ALA A 2 -1.00 5.49 -16.08
C ALA A 2 -1.74 6.64 -15.36
N LEU A 3 -2.82 7.14 -15.96
CA LEU A 3 -3.69 8.15 -15.33
C LEU A 3 -4.49 7.58 -14.15
N GLN A 4 -4.85 6.28 -14.18
CA GLN A 4 -5.55 5.60 -13.08
C GLN A 4 -4.70 5.47 -11.81
N ARG A 5 -3.39 5.75 -11.88
CA ARG A 5 -2.46 5.73 -10.73
C ARG A 5 -2.23 7.10 -10.09
N ILE A 6 -2.80 8.17 -10.64
CA ILE A 6 -2.74 9.48 -10.01
C ILE A 6 -3.88 9.55 -8.98
N ARG A 7 -3.60 9.15 -7.74
CA ARG A 7 -4.58 9.12 -6.64
C ARG A 7 -4.50 10.37 -5.76
N THR A 8 -3.32 10.96 -5.71
CA THR A 8 -3.01 12.12 -4.87
C THR A 8 -2.29 13.21 -5.67
N PRO A 9 -2.23 14.45 -5.16
CA PRO A 9 -1.41 15.50 -5.76
C PRO A 9 0.08 15.14 -5.85
N ILE A 10 0.59 14.31 -4.93
CA ILE A 10 1.98 13.83 -4.95
C ILE A 10 2.21 12.93 -6.16
N ASP A 11 1.27 12.03 -6.49
CA ASP A 11 1.38 11.17 -7.67
C ASP A 11 1.43 11.99 -8.97
N ALA A 12 0.73 13.13 -9.03
CA ALA A 12 0.78 14.02 -10.19
C ALA A 12 2.18 14.64 -10.37
N LEU A 13 2.82 15.07 -9.27
CA LEU A 13 4.21 15.57 -9.29
C LEU A 13 5.19 14.48 -9.71
N LEU A 14 5.00 13.26 -9.21
CA LEU A 14 5.82 12.11 -9.61
C LEU A 14 5.65 11.80 -11.10
N LYS A 15 4.42 11.81 -11.62
CA LYS A 15 4.16 11.55 -13.05
C LYS A 15 4.84 12.57 -13.94
N GLN A 16 4.83 13.84 -13.57
CA GLN A 16 5.54 14.91 -14.28
C GLN A 16 7.05 14.65 -14.30
N ALA A 17 7.66 14.37 -13.14
CA ALA A 17 9.10 14.11 -13.03
C ALA A 17 9.55 12.82 -13.76
N MET A 18 8.69 11.80 -13.84
CA MET A 18 8.97 10.54 -14.53
C MET A 18 8.89 10.65 -16.05
N GLY A 19 8.03 11.53 -16.58
CA GLY A 19 7.81 11.71 -18.03
C GLY A 19 9.10 12.05 -18.76
N ASP A 20 9.87 12.99 -18.22
CA ASP A 20 11.15 13.45 -18.78
C ASP A 20 12.22 12.34 -18.83
N ARG A 21 12.05 11.29 -18.01
CA ARG A 21 13.02 10.21 -17.80
C ARG A 21 12.58 8.86 -18.37
N ARG A 22 11.44 8.81 -19.08
CA ARG A 22 10.82 7.57 -19.57
C ARG A 22 10.59 6.52 -18.47
N LEU A 23 10.28 6.98 -17.25
CA LEU A 23 9.94 6.13 -16.11
C LEU A 23 8.41 6.00 -15.98
N GLY A 24 7.96 5.00 -15.23
CA GLY A 24 6.55 4.77 -14.93
C GLY A 24 6.34 4.21 -13.53
N PHE A 25 5.09 4.26 -13.06
CA PHE A 25 4.72 3.68 -11.77
C PHE A 25 4.88 2.15 -11.79
N SER A 26 5.50 1.63 -10.74
CA SER A 26 5.47 0.20 -10.43
C SER A 26 4.04 -0.29 -10.20
N PRO A 27 3.78 -1.59 -10.39
CA PRO A 27 2.50 -2.17 -9.97
C PRO A 27 2.31 -2.03 -8.45
N ASP A 28 1.06 -1.89 -8.06
CA ASP A 28 0.65 -1.98 -6.67
C ASP A 28 1.04 -3.35 -6.12
N ALA A 29 1.52 -3.38 -4.89
CA ALA A 29 1.83 -4.64 -4.23
C ALA A 29 0.53 -5.39 -3.90
N ASP A 30 0.59 -6.72 -3.89
CA ASP A 30 -0.54 -7.54 -3.44
C ASP A 30 -0.81 -7.35 -1.94
N SER A 31 -2.01 -7.70 -1.49
CA SER A 31 -2.44 -7.50 -0.10
C SER A 31 -1.50 -8.16 0.92
N ARG A 32 -0.94 -9.34 0.62
CA ARG A 32 -0.04 -10.03 1.56
C ARG A 32 1.28 -9.28 1.70
N THR A 33 1.83 -8.83 0.57
CA THR A 33 3.05 -8.01 0.54
C THR A 33 2.83 -6.67 1.24
N LEU A 34 1.70 -6.00 1.01
CA LEU A 34 1.35 -4.74 1.67
C LEU A 34 1.28 -4.87 3.20
N ALA A 35 0.52 -5.85 3.70
CA ALA A 35 0.41 -6.07 5.14
C ALA A 35 1.75 -6.41 5.78
N ARG A 36 2.55 -7.29 5.16
CA ARG A 36 3.87 -7.66 5.70
C ARG A 36 4.78 -6.43 5.82
N ARG A 37 4.77 -5.53 4.84
CA ARG A 37 5.53 -4.27 4.88
C ARG A 37 5.06 -3.38 6.03
N ALA A 38 3.76 -3.14 6.14
CA ALA A 38 3.20 -2.31 7.22
C ALA A 38 3.60 -2.81 8.62
N TYR A 39 3.51 -4.12 8.87
CA TYR A 39 3.91 -4.71 10.15
C TYR A 39 5.40 -4.53 10.44
N LEU A 40 6.26 -4.74 9.44
CA LEU A 40 7.71 -4.57 9.60
C LEU A 40 8.08 -3.10 9.82
N ASP A 41 7.48 -2.19 9.05
CA ASP A 41 7.81 -0.77 9.09
C ASP A 41 7.28 -0.08 10.35
N LEU A 42 6.08 -0.46 10.81
CA LEU A 42 5.43 0.18 11.97
C LEU A 42 5.77 -0.48 13.31
N LEU A 43 5.88 -1.81 13.35
CA LEU A 43 6.10 -2.56 14.60
C LEU A 43 7.46 -3.24 14.70
N GLY A 44 8.25 -3.29 13.61
CA GLY A 44 9.55 -3.98 13.61
C GLY A 44 9.47 -5.51 13.63
N ARG A 45 8.28 -6.10 13.43
CA ARG A 45 8.06 -7.56 13.42
C ARG A 45 7.21 -7.98 12.22
N PRO A 46 7.33 -9.22 11.73
CA PRO A 46 6.36 -9.74 10.77
C PRO A 46 4.98 -9.95 11.42
N PRO A 47 3.89 -9.98 10.61
CA PRO A 47 2.58 -10.39 11.09
C PRO A 47 2.56 -11.87 11.45
N THR A 48 1.68 -12.28 12.38
CA THR A 48 1.34 -13.69 12.55
C THR A 48 0.48 -14.20 11.37
N PRO A 49 0.38 -15.52 11.16
CA PRO A 49 -0.50 -16.08 10.13
C PRO A 49 -1.96 -15.61 10.25
N GLU A 50 -2.48 -15.51 11.47
CA GLU A 50 -3.86 -15.10 11.77
C GLU A 50 -4.07 -13.61 11.46
N GLU A 51 -3.12 -12.75 11.85
CA GLU A 51 -3.15 -11.33 11.53
C GLU A 51 -3.16 -11.09 10.02
N LEU A 52 -2.30 -11.81 9.28
CA LEU A 52 -2.24 -11.71 7.83
C LEU A 52 -3.52 -12.25 7.17
N ALA A 53 -4.04 -13.38 7.64
CA ALA A 53 -5.28 -13.96 7.13
C ALA A 53 -6.48 -13.02 7.36
N ALA A 54 -6.55 -12.37 8.52
CA ALA A 54 -7.60 -11.41 8.84
C ALA A 54 -7.60 -10.22 7.87
N PHE A 55 -6.42 -9.66 7.55
CA PHE A 55 -6.35 -8.58 6.57
C PHE A 55 -6.68 -9.04 5.14
N VAL A 56 -6.16 -10.20 4.72
CA VAL A 56 -6.40 -10.71 3.36
C VAL A 56 -7.87 -11.05 3.12
N ALA A 57 -8.59 -11.48 4.17
CA ALA A 57 -10.02 -11.75 4.12
C ALA A 57 -10.90 -10.49 4.21
N ASP A 58 -10.33 -9.34 4.57
CA ASP A 58 -11.06 -8.09 4.70
C ASP A 58 -11.25 -7.43 3.32
N THR A 59 -12.46 -7.54 2.78
CA THR A 59 -12.82 -6.97 1.48
C THR A 59 -13.48 -5.59 1.59
N ALA A 60 -13.48 -4.98 2.78
CA ALA A 60 -14.01 -3.63 2.95
C ALA A 60 -13.17 -2.62 2.15
N SER A 61 -13.81 -1.57 1.66
CA SER A 61 -13.12 -0.53 0.88
C SER A 61 -12.09 0.26 1.70
N ASP A 62 -12.20 0.21 3.02
CA ASP A 62 -11.34 0.87 4.02
C ASP A 62 -10.48 -0.12 4.82
N ALA A 63 -10.34 -1.37 4.33
CA ALA A 63 -9.59 -2.43 5.03
C ALA A 63 -8.13 -2.04 5.31
N TRP A 64 -7.52 -1.27 4.41
CA TRP A 64 -6.15 -0.78 4.55
C TRP A 64 -6.03 0.24 5.67
N GLU A 65 -6.90 1.25 5.67
CA GLU A 65 -6.96 2.31 6.68
C GLU A 65 -7.17 1.70 8.07
N ARG A 66 -8.14 0.77 8.20
CA ARG A 66 -8.42 0.06 9.45
C ARG A 66 -7.25 -0.81 9.93
N LEU A 67 -6.44 -1.37 9.02
CA LEU A 67 -5.22 -2.07 9.40
C LEU A 67 -4.21 -1.08 9.99
N ILE A 68 -3.96 0.04 9.32
CA ILE A 68 -2.98 1.05 9.77
C ILE A 68 -3.38 1.63 11.13
N ASP A 69 -4.66 1.98 11.31
CA ASP A 69 -5.18 2.47 12.60
C ASP A 69 -4.92 1.47 13.73
N ARG A 70 -5.07 0.17 13.47
CA ARG A 70 -4.80 -0.89 14.46
C ARG A 70 -3.31 -1.02 14.79
N LEU A 71 -2.43 -0.79 13.81
CA LEU A 71 -0.98 -0.90 14.00
C LEU A 71 -0.37 0.32 14.71
N LEU A 72 -1.04 1.47 14.65
CA LEU A 72 -0.58 2.72 15.27
C LEU A 72 -1.22 3.01 16.65
N ALA A 73 -2.17 2.18 17.08
CA ALA A 73 -2.88 2.31 18.35
C ALA A 73 -2.03 1.97 19.58
#